data_AF-A0A4Q7D1C8-F1
#
_entry.id   AF-A0A4Q7D1C8-F1
#
_cell.length_a   1.000
_cell.length_b   1.000
_cell.length_c   1.000
_cell.angle_alpha   90.00
_cell.angle_beta   90.00
_cell.angle_gamma   90.00
#
_symmetry.space_group_name_H-M   'P 1'
#
loop_
_entity.id
_entity.type
_entity.pdbx_description
1 polymer ?
#
loop_
_entity_poly.entity_id
_entity_poly.type
_entity_poly.pdbx_seq_one_letter_code
_entity_poly.pdbx_strand_id
1 'polypeptide(L)'
;MPRIEYTKSELYVKDDLERLFWIEIAKRKARLLFGDAYARLVSLRSELEEYFVSVADDVDEPCTDGDAAVLNIVQFGWHVLDRVSDPSHAALIEKAAQKYFGVATDLYNQIPYHQGFYFYDFSLETDLEALHDWWSYITSHRGREDLGTSGQFSTVGEARPIAATEDVTFTGDDEPTIRVGDSVSTITSLQAPVSFPRRVSRQRCWVHSTDEAEIVINGHELINQLVLHVDLFEPLPSMQRIEAMLVSKQRAANAFRDLALLQKGILPEKAPFADRANIDTLLALLVEPPGAHKLMKAVNSVRPMIAGLRAWDLIDGGMVESKAAKKVSEELRGINGAEVFSQARVMRALKNVVQPLVEQYEPDLLPWNI
;
A
#
# COMPACT_ATOMS: atom_id res chain seq x y z
N MET A 1 -16.19 -15.09 -22.53
CA MET A 1 -14.87 -14.43 -22.37
C MET A 1 -13.99 -15.38 -21.60
N PRO A 2 -12.78 -15.75 -22.07
CA PRO A 2 -11.85 -16.51 -21.23
C PRO A 2 -11.50 -15.63 -20.02
N ARG A 3 -11.53 -16.20 -18.80
CA ARG A 3 -10.96 -15.56 -17.63
C ARG A 3 -9.47 -15.38 -17.92
N ILE A 4 -8.97 -14.15 -17.84
CA ILE A 4 -7.53 -13.91 -17.93
C ILE A 4 -6.91 -14.59 -16.71
N GLU A 5 -6.15 -15.65 -16.93
CA GLU A 5 -5.35 -16.30 -15.90
C GLU A 5 -4.22 -15.32 -15.53
N TYR A 6 -4.42 -14.59 -14.44
CA TYR A 6 -3.37 -13.79 -13.80
C TYR A 6 -2.58 -14.70 -12.87
N THR A 7 -1.29 -14.45 -12.75
CA THR A 7 -0.56 -15.03 -11.63
C THR A 7 -0.93 -14.35 -10.32
N LYS A 8 -0.66 -15.02 -9.21
CA LYS A 8 -1.04 -14.55 -7.89
C LYS A 8 -0.41 -13.19 -7.57
N SER A 9 0.86 -13.00 -7.92
CA SER A 9 1.60 -11.75 -7.76
C SER A 9 1.03 -10.61 -8.62
N GLU A 10 0.62 -10.89 -9.88
CA GLU A 10 -0.04 -9.89 -10.72
C GLU A 10 -1.33 -9.37 -10.10
N LEU A 11 -2.08 -10.21 -9.38
CA LEU A 11 -3.28 -9.77 -8.66
C LEU A 11 -2.94 -8.81 -7.52
N TYR A 12 -1.91 -9.07 -6.72
CA TYR A 12 -1.48 -8.17 -5.66
C TYR A 12 -0.94 -6.86 -6.20
N VAL A 13 -0.10 -6.89 -7.25
CA VAL A 13 0.40 -5.66 -7.89
C VAL A 13 -0.73 -4.82 -8.46
N LYS A 14 -1.72 -5.46 -9.09
CA LYS A 14 -2.91 -4.75 -9.59
C LYS A 14 -3.71 -4.15 -8.45
N ASP A 15 -3.82 -4.85 -7.33
CA ASP A 15 -4.49 -4.37 -6.13
C ASP A 15 -3.77 -3.14 -5.55
N ASP A 16 -2.45 -3.19 -5.45
CA ASP A 16 -1.58 -2.09 -5.01
C ASP A 16 -1.73 -0.86 -5.91
N LEU A 17 -1.61 -1.05 -7.23
CA LEU A 17 -1.80 0.01 -8.22
C LEU A 17 -3.23 0.56 -8.21
N GLU A 18 -4.22 -0.29 -7.99
CA GLU A 18 -5.61 0.15 -7.87
C GLU A 18 -5.79 1.05 -6.65
N ARG A 19 -5.24 0.66 -5.50
CA ARG A 19 -5.26 1.49 -4.28
C ARG A 19 -4.59 2.84 -4.53
N LEU A 20 -3.42 2.84 -5.17
CA LEU A 20 -2.71 4.06 -5.55
C LEU A 20 -3.56 4.94 -6.46
N PHE A 21 -4.14 4.40 -7.53
CA PHE A 21 -4.94 5.23 -8.43
C PHE A 21 -6.20 5.78 -7.77
N TRP A 22 -6.84 5.03 -6.87
CA TRP A 22 -7.96 5.57 -6.10
C TRP A 22 -7.55 6.73 -5.20
N ILE A 23 -6.42 6.65 -4.49
CA ILE A 23 -5.98 7.78 -3.65
C ILE A 23 -5.57 8.98 -4.50
N GLU A 24 -4.91 8.74 -5.64
CA GLU A 24 -4.49 9.80 -6.56
C GLU A 24 -5.69 10.52 -7.20
N ILE A 25 -6.77 9.80 -7.52
CA ILE A 25 -8.05 10.40 -7.95
C ILE A 25 -8.65 11.25 -6.81
N ALA A 26 -8.67 10.72 -5.59
CA ALA A 26 -9.20 11.40 -4.41
C ALA A 26 -8.44 12.69 -4.08
N LYS A 27 -7.11 12.69 -4.16
CA LYS A 27 -6.25 13.87 -3.99
C LYS A 27 -6.58 14.97 -4.99
N ARG A 28 -6.74 14.62 -6.27
CA ARG A 28 -7.09 15.59 -7.33
C ARG A 28 -8.50 16.16 -7.17
N LYS A 29 -9.45 15.34 -6.69
CA LYS A 29 -10.79 15.81 -6.30
C LYS A 29 -10.71 16.78 -5.12
N ALA A 30 -9.86 16.50 -4.12
CA ALA A 30 -9.61 17.41 -3.01
C ALA A 30 -8.94 18.71 -3.47
N ARG A 31 -7.94 18.69 -4.36
CA ARG A 31 -7.36 19.91 -4.92
C ARG A 31 -8.38 20.78 -5.64
N LEU A 32 -9.26 20.16 -6.43
CA LEU A 32 -10.28 20.86 -7.21
C LEU A 32 -11.28 21.61 -6.32
N LEU A 33 -11.66 21.04 -5.17
CA LEU A 33 -12.73 21.57 -4.32
C LEU A 33 -12.24 22.24 -3.04
N PHE A 34 -11.07 21.87 -2.55
CA PHE A 34 -10.48 22.27 -1.27
C PHE A 34 -8.98 22.58 -1.42
N GLY A 35 -8.59 23.20 -2.55
CA GLY A 35 -7.19 23.42 -2.94
C GLY A 35 -6.30 24.03 -1.86
N ASP A 36 -6.77 25.08 -1.18
CA ASP A 36 -6.00 25.75 -0.11
C ASP A 36 -5.73 24.82 1.08
N ALA A 37 -6.75 24.06 1.50
CA ALA A 37 -6.61 23.09 2.59
C ALA A 37 -5.68 21.94 2.17
N TYR A 38 -5.82 21.42 0.94
CA TYR A 38 -4.94 20.37 0.44
C TYR A 38 -3.47 20.85 0.36
N ALA A 39 -3.22 22.04 -0.18
CA ALA A 39 -1.88 22.62 -0.22
C ALA A 39 -1.29 22.79 1.18
N ARG A 40 -2.11 23.22 2.15
CA ARG A 40 -1.69 23.32 3.55
C ARG A 40 -1.37 21.95 4.16
N LEU A 41 -2.09 20.89 3.80
CA LEU A 41 -1.81 19.51 4.22
C LEU A 41 -0.45 19.02 3.70
N VAL A 42 -0.15 19.25 2.41
CA VAL A 42 1.15 18.89 1.84
C VAL A 42 2.27 19.68 2.54
N SER A 43 2.07 20.98 2.79
CA SER A 43 3.02 21.80 3.56
C SER A 43 3.21 21.29 4.98
N LEU A 44 2.13 20.86 5.65
CA LEU A 44 2.19 20.34 7.01
C LEU A 44 3.02 19.06 7.08
N ARG A 45 2.89 18.18 6.09
CA ARG A 45 3.72 16.97 5.99
C ARG A 45 5.20 17.34 5.92
N SER A 46 5.57 18.29 5.05
CA SER A 46 6.96 18.77 4.96
C SER A 46 7.44 19.43 6.25
N GLU A 47 6.60 20.19 6.95
CA GLU A 47 6.92 20.75 8.28
C GLU A 47 7.14 19.67 9.35
N LEU A 48 6.42 18.54 9.26
CA LEU A 48 6.61 17.39 10.14
C LEU A 48 7.90 16.65 9.80
N GLU A 49 8.16 16.36 8.52
CA GLU A 49 9.41 15.76 8.05
C GLU A 49 10.61 16.60 8.52
N GLU A 50 10.58 17.92 8.30
CA GLU A 50 11.62 18.85 8.76
C GLU A 50 11.76 18.85 10.28
N TYR A 51 10.65 18.80 11.02
CA TYR A 51 10.69 18.73 12.48
C TYR A 51 11.43 17.48 12.95
N PHE A 52 11.07 16.29 12.45
CA PHE A 52 11.71 15.05 12.87
C PHE A 52 13.18 14.96 12.42
N VAL A 53 13.53 15.50 11.25
CA VAL A 53 14.92 15.61 10.81
C VAL A 53 15.71 16.56 11.71
N SER A 54 15.15 17.71 12.09
CA SER A 54 15.85 18.71 12.90
C SER A 54 16.15 18.27 14.33
N VAL A 55 15.39 17.30 14.85
CA VAL A 55 15.55 16.74 16.19
C VAL A 55 16.24 15.37 16.16
N ALA A 56 16.55 14.84 14.97
CA ALA A 56 17.21 13.54 14.81
C ALA A 56 18.62 13.51 15.42
N ASP A 57 19.29 14.65 15.53
CA ASP A 57 20.61 14.76 16.18
C ASP A 57 20.54 14.63 17.72
N ASP A 58 19.34 14.77 18.31
CA ASP A 58 19.12 14.72 19.77
C ASP A 58 18.65 13.34 20.27
N VAL A 59 18.52 12.34 19.38
CA VAL A 59 18.10 10.96 19.69
C VAL A 59 19.08 9.95 19.11
N ASP A 60 19.31 8.84 19.82
CA ASP A 60 20.28 7.81 19.43
C ASP A 60 19.92 7.12 18.10
N GLU A 61 18.62 7.02 17.80
CA GLU A 61 18.10 6.48 16.55
C GLU A 61 17.07 7.44 15.92
N PRO A 62 17.09 7.64 14.59
CA PRO A 62 16.13 8.50 13.92
C PRO A 62 14.72 7.93 14.04
N CYS A 63 13.76 8.77 14.43
CA CYS A 63 12.35 8.41 14.50
C CYS A 63 11.75 8.31 13.09
N THR A 64 11.91 7.14 12.45
CA THR A 64 11.29 6.82 11.17
C THR A 64 9.77 6.72 11.33
N ASP A 65 9.01 7.32 10.40
CA ASP A 65 7.53 7.37 10.39
C ASP A 65 6.87 8.23 11.48
N GLY A 66 7.63 9.11 12.16
CA GLY A 66 7.08 10.02 13.17
C GLY A 66 6.02 10.99 12.61
N ASP A 67 6.21 11.48 11.39
CA ASP A 67 5.27 12.33 10.65
C ASP A 67 3.96 11.59 10.33
N ALA A 68 4.06 10.32 9.90
CA ALA A 68 2.93 9.45 9.70
C ALA A 68 2.16 9.22 11.01
N ALA A 69 2.87 9.00 12.13
CA ALA A 69 2.26 8.82 13.44
C ALA A 69 1.45 10.06 13.87
N VAL A 70 1.95 11.28 13.65
CA VAL A 70 1.23 12.51 13.97
C VAL A 70 -0.10 12.64 13.19
N LEU A 71 -0.08 12.39 11.88
CA LEU A 71 -1.31 12.42 11.08
C LEU A 71 -2.26 11.27 11.44
N ASN A 72 -1.72 10.10 11.81
CA ASN A 72 -2.52 8.97 12.28
C ASN A 72 -3.15 9.24 13.66
N ILE A 73 -2.51 10.01 14.55
CA ILE A 73 -3.10 10.42 15.82
C ILE A 73 -4.34 11.28 15.59
N VAL A 74 -4.37 12.13 14.57
CA VAL A 74 -5.58 12.90 14.24
C VAL A 74 -6.71 11.99 13.76
N GLN A 75 -6.39 10.96 12.96
CA GLN A 75 -7.39 10.06 12.40
C GLN A 75 -7.89 9.00 13.38
N PHE A 76 -7.01 8.46 14.22
CA PHE A 76 -7.29 7.31 15.08
C PHE A 76 -7.19 7.64 16.57
N GLY A 77 -6.55 8.75 16.96
CA GLY A 77 -6.36 9.16 18.35
C GLY A 77 -4.99 8.79 18.93
N TRP A 78 -4.75 9.22 20.16
CA TRP A 78 -3.45 9.14 20.84
C TRP A 78 -2.95 7.71 21.13
N HIS A 79 -3.84 6.72 21.12
CA HIS A 79 -3.49 5.30 21.30
C HIS A 79 -2.54 4.76 20.20
N VAL A 80 -2.34 5.50 19.12
CA VAL A 80 -1.29 5.22 18.13
C VAL A 80 0.11 5.19 18.80
N LEU A 81 0.34 5.96 19.85
CA LEU A 81 1.59 5.98 20.61
C LEU A 81 1.87 4.66 21.32
N ASP A 82 0.84 3.90 21.70
CA ASP A 82 1.00 2.60 22.40
C ASP A 82 1.70 1.54 21.52
N ARG A 83 1.77 1.79 20.21
CA ARG A 83 2.44 0.92 19.22
C ARG A 83 3.89 1.31 18.95
N VAL A 84 4.35 2.42 19.53
CA VAL A 84 5.73 2.90 19.37
C VAL A 84 6.60 2.21 20.41
N SER A 85 7.43 1.27 19.97
CA SER A 85 8.25 0.46 20.86
C SER A 85 9.30 1.26 21.63
N ASP A 86 9.79 2.37 21.06
CA ASP A 86 10.79 3.24 21.70
C ASP A 86 10.11 4.40 22.46
N PRO A 87 10.25 4.47 23.79
CA PRO A 87 9.69 5.56 24.59
C PRO A 87 10.19 6.96 24.21
N SER A 88 11.43 7.07 23.72
CA SER A 88 12.01 8.35 23.28
C SER A 88 11.33 8.85 22.00
N HIS A 89 11.05 7.94 21.07
CA HIS A 89 10.29 8.23 19.84
C HIS A 89 8.84 8.58 20.19
N ALA A 90 8.21 7.84 21.10
CA ALA A 90 6.85 8.13 21.55
C ALA A 90 6.73 9.55 22.13
N ALA A 91 7.68 9.96 22.97
CA ALA A 91 7.73 11.31 23.53
C ALA A 91 7.99 12.39 22.47
N LEU A 92 8.80 12.10 21.45
CA LEU A 92 9.06 13.02 20.35
C LEU A 92 7.81 13.21 19.47
N ILE A 93 7.14 12.11 19.13
CA ILE A 93 5.86 12.10 18.39
C ILE A 93 4.80 12.83 19.20
N GLU A 94 4.73 12.62 20.52
CA GLU A 94 3.78 13.33 21.38
C GLU A 94 3.97 14.85 21.31
N LYS A 95 5.22 15.33 21.40
CA LYS A 95 5.55 16.76 21.26
C LYS A 95 5.18 17.31 19.89
N ALA A 96 5.51 16.57 18.83
CA ALA A 96 5.16 16.94 17.46
C ALA A 96 3.64 17.02 17.28
N ALA A 97 2.91 16.01 17.77
CA ALA A 97 1.46 15.98 17.76
C ALA A 97 0.91 17.17 18.54
N GLN A 98 1.32 17.44 19.78
CA GLN A 98 0.84 18.60 20.54
C GLN A 98 1.02 19.94 19.79
N LYS A 99 2.13 20.10 19.06
CA LYS A 99 2.41 21.30 18.25
C LYS A 99 1.51 21.41 17.02
N TYR A 100 1.30 20.32 16.29
CA TYR A 100 0.66 20.33 14.97
C TYR A 100 -0.79 19.81 14.97
N PHE A 101 -1.28 19.27 16.09
CA PHE A 101 -2.58 18.58 16.19
C PHE A 101 -3.75 19.46 15.78
N GLY A 102 -3.78 20.73 16.21
CA GLY A 102 -4.86 21.65 15.85
C GLY A 102 -4.95 21.84 14.33
N VAL A 103 -3.81 22.13 13.69
CA VAL A 103 -3.74 22.31 12.24
C VAL A 103 -4.11 21.02 11.50
N ALA A 104 -3.54 19.88 11.92
CA ALA A 104 -3.83 18.58 11.31
C ALA A 104 -5.32 18.21 11.43
N THR A 105 -5.94 18.47 12.59
CA THR A 105 -7.37 18.22 12.84
C THR A 105 -8.26 19.12 12.00
N ASP A 106 -7.93 20.40 11.89
CA ASP A 106 -8.68 21.33 11.06
C ASP A 106 -8.68 20.87 9.59
N LEU A 107 -7.52 20.44 9.08
CA LEU A 107 -7.38 19.93 7.72
C LEU A 107 -8.13 18.60 7.52
N TYR A 108 -8.03 17.69 8.49
CA TYR A 108 -8.74 16.41 8.48
C TYR A 108 -10.25 16.61 8.35
N ASN A 109 -10.79 17.61 9.07
CA ASN A 109 -12.23 17.93 9.04
C ASN A 109 -12.66 18.69 7.78
N GLN A 110 -11.78 19.51 7.20
CA GLN A 110 -12.08 20.29 6.00
C GLN A 110 -12.08 19.47 4.70
N ILE A 111 -11.28 18.40 4.63
CA ILE A 111 -11.08 17.62 3.40
C ILE A 111 -11.81 16.27 3.51
N PRO A 112 -13.07 16.11 3.05
CA PRO A 112 -13.79 14.85 3.23
C PRO A 112 -13.29 13.70 2.35
N TYR A 113 -12.53 13.99 1.28
CA TYR A 113 -12.16 13.01 0.27
C TYR A 113 -11.02 12.06 0.66
N HIS A 114 -10.36 12.25 1.81
CA HIS A 114 -9.37 11.29 2.31
C HIS A 114 -10.00 10.01 2.87
N GLN A 115 -11.30 10.04 3.16
CA GLN A 115 -12.01 8.94 3.80
C GLN A 115 -11.87 7.64 3.00
N GLY A 116 -11.40 6.59 3.67
CA GLY A 116 -11.09 5.31 3.02
C GLY A 116 -9.59 5.01 2.91
N PHE A 117 -8.75 5.98 3.27
CA PHE A 117 -7.29 5.87 3.32
C PHE A 117 -6.73 6.39 4.63
N TYR A 118 -5.46 6.11 4.89
CA TYR A 118 -4.73 6.78 5.96
C TYR A 118 -4.55 8.25 5.57
N PHE A 119 -4.74 9.16 6.53
CA PHE A 119 -4.62 10.59 6.29
C PHE A 119 -3.19 10.97 5.92
N TYR A 120 -2.20 10.24 6.46
CA TYR A 120 -0.81 10.32 6.04
C TYR A 120 -0.63 10.01 4.54
N ASP A 121 -1.16 8.88 4.05
CA ASP A 121 -1.04 8.51 2.63
C ASP A 121 -1.68 9.56 1.70
N PHE A 122 -2.72 10.23 2.20
CA PHE A 122 -3.41 11.30 1.48
C PHE A 122 -2.57 12.58 1.36
N SER A 123 -1.61 12.79 2.28
CA SER A 123 -0.67 13.92 2.24
C SER A 123 0.55 13.68 1.34
N LEU A 124 0.82 12.43 0.94
CA LEU A 124 1.96 12.07 0.09
C LEU A 124 1.72 12.47 -1.37
N GLU A 125 2.73 13.05 -2.01
CA GLU A 125 2.71 13.32 -3.44
C GLU A 125 3.38 12.18 -4.21
N THR A 126 2.66 11.59 -5.17
CA THR A 126 3.15 10.44 -5.93
C THR A 126 3.91 10.91 -7.16
N ASP A 127 5.16 10.46 -7.32
CA ASP A 127 5.90 10.66 -8.56
C ASP A 127 5.38 9.73 -9.67
N LEU A 128 4.48 10.27 -10.47
CA LEU A 128 3.86 9.58 -11.61
C LEU A 128 4.86 9.25 -12.72
N GLU A 129 5.95 10.00 -12.86
CA GLU A 129 6.98 9.75 -13.87
C GLU A 129 7.85 8.56 -13.43
N ALA A 130 8.30 8.55 -12.17
CA ALA A 130 9.02 7.41 -11.61
C ALA A 130 8.17 6.12 -11.67
N LEU A 131 6.87 6.21 -11.36
CA LEU A 131 5.96 5.08 -11.50
C LEU A 131 5.82 4.62 -12.96
N HIS A 132 5.74 5.55 -13.91
CA HIS A 132 5.68 5.22 -15.34
C HIS A 132 6.92 4.47 -15.81
N ASP A 133 8.09 4.93 -15.39
CA ASP A 133 9.38 4.37 -15.78
C ASP A 133 9.59 2.99 -15.17
N TRP A 134 9.28 2.84 -13.88
CA TRP A 134 9.26 1.53 -13.22
C TRP A 134 8.31 0.57 -13.94
N TRP A 135 7.07 0.98 -14.20
CA TRP A 135 6.10 0.14 -14.89
C TRP A 135 6.56 -0.20 -16.32
N SER A 136 7.17 0.75 -17.02
CA SER A 136 7.69 0.55 -18.36
C SER A 136 8.87 -0.40 -18.37
N TYR A 137 9.74 -0.32 -17.37
CA TYR A 137 10.88 -1.20 -17.17
C TYR A 137 10.42 -2.65 -16.97
N ILE A 138 9.65 -2.89 -15.91
CA ILE A 138 9.27 -4.24 -15.49
C ILE A 138 8.38 -4.97 -16.51
N THR A 139 7.65 -4.23 -17.35
CA THR A 139 6.78 -4.83 -18.39
C THR A 139 7.50 -5.10 -19.70
N SER A 140 8.71 -4.58 -19.91
CA SER A 140 9.49 -4.75 -21.14
C SER A 140 10.23 -6.08 -21.24
N HIS A 141 10.72 -6.41 -22.45
CA HIS A 141 11.60 -7.55 -22.65
C HIS A 141 12.88 -7.47 -21.82
N ARG A 142 13.59 -6.33 -21.90
CA ARG A 142 14.85 -6.12 -21.18
C ARG A 142 14.68 -6.23 -19.67
N GLY A 143 13.69 -5.53 -19.10
CA GLY A 143 13.43 -5.60 -17.67
C GLY A 143 13.03 -7.01 -17.23
N ARG A 144 12.31 -7.76 -18.07
CA ARG A 144 11.99 -9.16 -17.78
C ARG A 144 13.22 -10.07 -17.79
N GLU A 145 14.13 -9.88 -18.75
CA GLU A 145 15.42 -10.58 -18.82
C GLU A 145 16.29 -10.26 -17.60
N ASP A 146 16.44 -8.98 -17.28
CA ASP A 146 17.21 -8.49 -16.13
C ASP A 146 16.67 -9.05 -14.80
N LEU A 147 15.34 -9.22 -14.68
CA LEU A 147 14.68 -9.79 -13.50
C LEU A 147 14.65 -11.34 -13.50
N GLY A 148 15.25 -11.99 -14.50
CA GLY A 148 15.23 -13.46 -14.62
C GLY A 148 13.83 -14.04 -14.76
N THR A 149 12.87 -13.25 -15.22
CA THR A 149 11.46 -13.65 -15.36
C THR A 149 11.18 -14.15 -16.77
N SER A 150 10.76 -15.41 -16.90
CA SER A 150 10.26 -15.97 -18.16
C SER A 150 8.74 -16.15 -18.06
N GLY A 151 7.97 -15.18 -18.58
CA GLY A 151 6.50 -15.25 -18.57
C GLY A 151 5.80 -13.97 -18.10
N GLN A 152 4.70 -14.14 -17.35
CA GLN A 152 3.91 -13.08 -16.68
C GLN A 152 4.73 -12.39 -15.57
N PHE A 153 4.36 -11.17 -15.18
CA PHE A 153 5.19 -10.32 -14.30
C PHE A 153 4.97 -10.61 -12.81
N SER A 154 6.03 -10.66 -11.98
CA SER A 154 5.91 -10.85 -10.53
C SER A 154 6.85 -9.94 -9.73
N THR A 155 6.33 -9.11 -8.83
CA THR A 155 7.14 -8.35 -7.84
C THR A 155 7.53 -9.17 -6.63
N VAL A 156 6.78 -10.23 -6.33
CA VAL A 156 6.88 -10.99 -5.06
C VAL A 156 7.55 -12.35 -5.27
N GLY A 157 7.91 -12.66 -6.53
CA GLY A 157 8.28 -14.01 -6.93
C GLY A 157 7.06 -14.90 -7.15
N GLU A 158 7.23 -15.94 -7.94
CA GLU A 158 6.28 -17.05 -8.02
C GLU A 158 6.94 -18.30 -7.47
N ALA A 159 6.15 -19.14 -6.83
CA ALA A 159 6.61 -20.45 -6.40
C ALA A 159 7.02 -21.24 -7.65
N ARG A 160 8.32 -21.54 -7.78
CA ARG A 160 8.85 -22.35 -8.88
C ARG A 160 9.81 -23.41 -8.35
N PRO A 161 9.93 -24.56 -9.02
CA PRO A 161 10.94 -25.54 -8.66
C PRO A 161 12.35 -24.96 -8.90
N ILE A 162 13.29 -25.26 -8.00
CA ILE A 162 14.72 -24.97 -8.23
C ILE A 162 15.20 -25.75 -9.44
N ALA A 163 15.75 -25.04 -10.43
CA ALA A 163 16.43 -25.68 -11.55
C ALA A 163 17.79 -26.23 -11.10
N ALA A 164 18.23 -27.33 -11.71
CA ALA A 164 19.51 -27.98 -11.42
C ALA A 164 20.74 -27.07 -11.66
N THR A 165 20.55 -25.93 -12.32
CA THR A 165 21.57 -24.98 -12.74
C THR A 165 21.66 -23.74 -11.85
N GLU A 166 20.83 -23.63 -10.80
CA GLU A 166 20.86 -22.49 -9.89
C GLU A 166 21.88 -22.71 -8.77
N ASP A 167 22.92 -21.86 -8.73
CA ASP A 167 23.87 -21.81 -7.64
C ASP A 167 23.20 -21.17 -6.40
N VAL A 168 22.62 -22.00 -5.55
CA VAL A 168 22.07 -21.55 -4.26
C VAL A 168 23.24 -21.37 -3.30
N THR A 169 23.65 -20.12 -3.08
CA THR A 169 24.70 -19.78 -2.10
C THR A 169 24.07 -19.55 -0.73
N PHE A 170 24.61 -20.22 0.28
CA PHE A 170 24.14 -20.13 1.66
C PHE A 170 25.20 -19.43 2.50
N THR A 171 24.76 -18.53 3.38
CA THR A 171 25.58 -17.95 4.44
C THR A 171 25.43 -18.80 5.70
N GLY A 172 26.45 -19.59 6.05
CA GLY A 172 26.49 -20.43 7.25
C GLY A 172 27.26 -21.75 7.05
N ASP A 173 27.60 -22.42 8.16
CA ASP A 173 28.35 -23.69 8.17
C ASP A 173 27.44 -24.95 8.04
N ASP A 174 26.12 -24.78 7.98
CA ASP A 174 25.16 -25.88 7.87
C ASP A 174 24.88 -26.27 6.40
N GLU A 175 24.84 -27.58 6.13
CA GLU A 175 24.52 -28.10 4.78
C GLU A 175 23.13 -27.63 4.31
N PRO A 176 22.98 -27.28 3.02
CA PRO A 176 21.73 -26.76 2.51
C PRO A 176 20.65 -27.84 2.48
N THR A 177 19.50 -27.55 3.11
CA THR A 177 18.35 -28.45 3.19
C THR A 177 17.49 -28.44 1.93
N ILE A 178 17.80 -27.59 0.95
CA ILE A 178 16.99 -27.38 -0.25
C ILE A 178 17.54 -28.20 -1.43
N ARG A 179 16.72 -29.09 -1.99
CA ARG A 179 17.09 -29.98 -3.10
C ARG A 179 16.59 -29.45 -4.44
N VAL A 180 17.29 -29.80 -5.52
CA VAL A 180 16.80 -29.58 -6.89
C VAL A 180 15.39 -30.17 -7.03
N GLY A 181 14.44 -29.37 -7.51
CA GLY A 181 13.03 -29.73 -7.59
C GLY A 181 12.16 -29.35 -6.38
N ASP A 182 12.76 -28.87 -5.29
CA ASP A 182 12.02 -28.20 -4.22
C ASP A 182 11.47 -26.87 -4.72
N SER A 183 10.25 -26.55 -4.27
CA SER A 183 9.59 -25.31 -4.64
C SER A 183 10.15 -24.18 -3.80
N VAL A 184 10.76 -23.19 -4.45
CA VAL A 184 11.22 -21.95 -3.79
C VAL A 184 10.46 -20.76 -4.34
N SER A 185 10.27 -19.76 -3.48
CA SER A 185 9.77 -18.46 -3.91
C SER A 185 10.99 -17.63 -4.32
N THR A 186 11.21 -17.43 -5.61
CA THR A 186 12.26 -16.50 -6.06
C THR A 186 11.73 -15.09 -5.97
N ILE A 187 12.02 -14.41 -4.86
CA ILE A 187 11.75 -12.98 -4.72
C ILE A 187 12.74 -12.23 -5.61
N THR A 188 12.36 -11.93 -6.85
CA THR A 188 13.05 -10.92 -7.64
C THR A 188 12.24 -9.63 -7.55
N SER A 189 12.32 -8.94 -6.42
CA SER A 189 11.55 -7.71 -6.23
C SER A 189 12.35 -6.51 -6.71
N LEU A 190 11.96 -5.93 -7.84
CA LEU A 190 12.23 -4.51 -8.06
C LEU A 190 11.16 -3.73 -7.29
N GLN A 191 11.57 -3.11 -6.18
CA GLN A 191 10.66 -2.28 -5.39
C GLN A 191 10.08 -1.15 -6.26
N ALA A 192 8.77 -0.93 -6.17
CA ALA A 192 8.15 0.22 -6.81
C ALA A 192 8.70 1.50 -6.17
N PRO A 193 9.05 2.54 -6.95
CA PRO A 193 9.63 3.77 -6.43
C PRO A 193 8.61 4.67 -5.71
N VAL A 194 7.37 4.19 -5.55
CA VAL A 194 6.27 4.92 -4.92
C VAL A 194 5.66 4.09 -3.81
N SER A 195 5.16 4.78 -2.78
CA SER A 195 4.41 4.14 -1.70
C SER A 195 3.02 3.73 -2.17
N PHE A 196 2.56 2.56 -1.74
CA PHE A 196 1.18 2.12 -1.97
C PHE A 196 0.33 2.46 -0.74
N PRO A 197 -0.79 3.18 -0.92
CA PRO A 197 -1.60 3.61 0.21
C PRO A 197 -2.26 2.41 0.90
N ARG A 198 -2.39 2.52 2.22
CA ARG A 198 -3.12 1.57 3.05
C ARG A 198 -4.61 1.86 2.99
N ARG A 199 -5.40 0.79 2.97
CA ARG A 199 -6.85 0.87 3.05
C ARG A 199 -7.23 1.23 4.47
N VAL A 200 -8.09 2.22 4.60
CA VAL A 200 -8.90 2.35 5.81
C VAL A 200 -10.29 1.92 5.39
N SER A 201 -10.70 0.73 5.79
CA SER A 201 -12.12 0.45 5.71
C SER A 201 -12.81 1.42 6.66
N ARG A 202 -13.98 1.95 6.29
CA ARG A 202 -14.92 2.57 7.25
C ARG A 202 -15.50 1.50 8.19
N GLN A 203 -14.65 0.64 8.71
CA GLN A 203 -14.94 -0.48 9.56
C GLN A 203 -15.22 0.11 10.94
N ARG A 204 -16.49 0.09 11.33
CA ARG A 204 -17.01 0.44 12.67
C ARG A 204 -16.64 -0.59 13.74
N CYS A 205 -15.80 -1.53 13.34
CA CYS A 205 -15.48 -2.72 14.07
C CYS A 205 -14.11 -3.17 13.61
N TRP A 206 -13.21 -3.46 14.55
CA TRP A 206 -11.85 -3.90 14.28
C TRP A 206 -11.60 -5.22 14.99
N VAL A 207 -10.76 -6.07 14.40
CA VAL A 207 -10.31 -7.29 15.06
C VAL A 207 -8.83 -7.15 15.35
N HIS A 208 -8.48 -7.27 16.62
CA HIS A 208 -7.11 -7.27 17.09
C HIS A 208 -6.72 -8.70 17.49
N SER A 209 -5.45 -9.06 17.30
CA SER A 209 -4.90 -10.26 17.93
C SER A 209 -4.02 -9.83 19.09
N THR A 210 -4.12 -10.53 20.21
CA THR A 210 -3.19 -10.36 21.34
C THR A 210 -1.76 -10.80 20.99
N ASP A 211 -1.55 -11.42 19.82
CA ASP A 211 -0.20 -11.73 19.30
C ASP A 211 0.49 -10.50 18.68
N GLU A 212 -0.27 -9.47 18.31
CA GLU A 212 0.25 -8.28 17.64
C GLU A 212 0.38 -7.08 18.59
N ALA A 213 -0.42 -7.06 19.65
CA ALA A 213 -0.44 -5.99 20.65
C ALA A 213 -0.91 -6.54 21.98
N GLU A 214 -0.38 -6.00 23.08
CA GLU A 214 -0.90 -6.28 24.42
C GLU A 214 -2.31 -5.68 24.55
N ILE A 215 -3.30 -6.48 24.95
CA ILE A 215 -4.68 -6.03 25.09
C ILE A 215 -5.15 -6.29 26.51
N VAL A 216 -5.51 -5.23 27.22
CA VAL A 216 -6.05 -5.28 28.58
C VAL A 216 -7.51 -4.83 28.57
N ILE A 217 -8.42 -5.66 29.06
CA ILE A 217 -9.83 -5.32 29.23
C ILE A 217 -10.19 -5.43 30.71
N ASN A 218 -10.68 -4.33 31.29
CA ASN A 218 -11.04 -4.24 32.71
C ASN A 218 -9.90 -4.66 33.67
N GLY A 219 -8.66 -4.31 33.33
CA GLY A 219 -7.48 -4.66 34.11
C GLY A 219 -7.01 -6.11 33.98
N HIS A 220 -7.62 -6.89 33.09
CA HIS A 220 -7.19 -8.25 32.76
C HIS A 220 -6.51 -8.27 31.40
N GLU A 221 -5.26 -8.70 31.38
CA GLU A 221 -4.52 -8.99 30.16
C GLU A 221 -5.14 -10.20 29.44
N LEU A 222 -5.40 -10.04 28.16
CA LEU A 222 -5.88 -11.10 27.29
C LEU A 222 -4.69 -11.72 26.57
N ILE A 223 -4.62 -13.06 26.56
CA ILE A 223 -3.54 -13.82 25.96
C ILE A 223 -4.11 -14.84 24.98
N ASN A 224 -3.52 -14.92 23.79
CA ASN A 224 -3.92 -15.78 22.67
C ASN A 224 -5.39 -15.62 22.26
N GLN A 225 -5.93 -14.40 22.30
CA GLN A 225 -7.30 -14.08 21.94
C GLN A 225 -7.39 -13.19 20.70
N LEU A 226 -8.51 -13.30 19.99
CA LEU A 226 -8.95 -12.25 19.08
C LEU A 226 -9.95 -11.36 19.81
N VAL A 227 -9.75 -10.06 19.69
CA VAL A 227 -10.59 -9.05 20.33
C VAL A 227 -11.31 -8.27 19.26
N LEU A 228 -12.65 -8.30 19.33
CA LEU A 228 -13.51 -7.47 18.51
C LEU A 228 -13.70 -6.12 19.20
N HIS A 229 -13.13 -5.07 18.64
CA HIS A 229 -13.39 -3.69 19.05
C HIS A 229 -14.57 -3.16 18.22
N VAL A 230 -15.55 -2.55 18.87
CA VAL A 230 -16.78 -2.04 18.25
C VAL A 230 -16.95 -0.57 18.62
N ASP A 231 -17.25 0.27 17.63
CA ASP A 231 -17.76 1.62 17.88
C ASP A 231 -19.25 1.54 18.26
N LEU A 232 -19.59 2.01 19.46
CA LEU A 232 -20.94 1.97 20.02
C LEU A 232 -21.88 3.03 19.43
N PHE A 233 -21.35 4.04 18.74
CA PHE A 233 -22.15 5.17 18.24
C PHE A 233 -22.65 4.96 16.80
N GLU A 234 -22.23 3.88 16.15
CA GLU A 234 -22.65 3.56 14.78
C GLU A 234 -23.25 2.14 14.65
N PRO A 235 -24.12 1.90 13.65
CA PRO A 235 -24.68 0.57 13.41
C PRO A 235 -23.60 -0.47 13.10
N LEU A 236 -23.65 -1.59 13.82
CA LEU A 236 -22.77 -2.74 13.63
C LEU A 236 -22.81 -3.28 12.17
N PRO A 237 -21.67 -3.77 11.64
CA PRO A 237 -21.65 -4.49 10.38
C PRO A 237 -22.41 -5.83 10.49
N SER A 238 -22.72 -6.44 9.33
CA SER A 238 -23.41 -7.74 9.31
C SER A 238 -22.58 -8.82 10.01
N MET A 239 -23.25 -9.81 10.61
CA MET A 239 -22.57 -10.94 11.28
C MET A 239 -21.61 -11.69 10.35
N GLN A 240 -21.97 -11.84 9.08
CA GLN A 240 -21.09 -12.45 8.06
C GLN A 240 -19.79 -11.67 7.87
N ARG A 241 -19.86 -10.33 7.93
CA ARG A 241 -18.68 -9.46 7.82
C ARG A 241 -17.81 -9.55 9.07
N ILE A 242 -18.41 -9.56 10.26
CA ILE A 242 -17.70 -9.76 11.53
C ILE A 242 -16.97 -11.12 11.54
N GLU A 243 -17.65 -12.18 11.13
CA GLU A 243 -17.06 -13.52 11.02
C GLU A 243 -15.89 -13.56 10.04
N ALA A 244 -16.04 -12.95 8.86
CA ALA A 244 -14.97 -12.87 7.87
C ALA A 244 -13.73 -12.14 8.43
N MET A 245 -13.93 -11.03 9.16
CA MET A 245 -12.85 -10.29 9.80
C MET A 245 -12.14 -11.11 10.89
N LEU A 246 -12.89 -11.82 11.74
CA LEU A 246 -12.34 -12.70 12.77
C LEU A 246 -11.52 -13.83 12.16
N VAL A 247 -12.05 -14.51 11.14
CA VAL A 247 -11.35 -15.61 10.44
C VAL A 247 -10.09 -15.10 9.78
N SER A 248 -10.14 -13.94 9.12
CA SER A 248 -8.95 -13.32 8.51
C SER A 248 -7.86 -13.05 9.55
N LYS A 249 -8.25 -12.43 10.68
CA LYS A 249 -7.30 -12.09 11.74
C LYS A 249 -6.74 -13.31 12.47
N GLN A 250 -7.56 -14.34 12.68
CA GLN A 250 -7.11 -15.62 13.26
C GLN A 250 -6.03 -16.27 12.42
N ARG A 251 -6.21 -16.25 11.10
CA ARG A 251 -5.25 -16.84 10.17
C ARG A 251 -3.94 -16.05 10.16
N ALA A 252 -4.00 -14.72 10.15
CA ALA A 252 -2.81 -13.87 10.26
C ALA A 252 -2.06 -14.11 11.57
N ALA A 253 -2.77 -14.13 12.71
CA ALA A 253 -2.22 -14.44 14.03
C ALA A 253 -1.48 -15.79 14.08
N ASN A 254 -2.10 -16.84 13.54
CA ASN A 254 -1.46 -18.15 13.44
C ASN A 254 -0.21 -18.11 12.54
N ALA A 255 -0.28 -17.40 11.40
CA ALA A 255 0.86 -17.23 10.51
C ALA A 255 2.04 -16.53 11.20
N PHE A 256 1.78 -15.52 12.03
CA PHE A 256 2.82 -14.85 12.82
C PHE A 256 3.45 -15.78 13.85
N ARG A 257 2.66 -16.60 14.55
CA ARG A 257 3.17 -17.62 15.48
C ARG A 257 4.06 -18.64 14.76
N ASP A 258 3.63 -19.12 13.61
CA ASP A 258 4.39 -20.06 12.78
C ASP A 258 5.71 -19.43 12.30
N LEU A 259 5.68 -18.18 11.86
CA LEU A 259 6.88 -17.43 11.47
C LEU A 259 7.86 -17.30 12.65
N ALA A 260 7.37 -16.99 13.86
CA ALA A 260 8.20 -16.87 15.05
C ALA A 260 8.85 -18.20 15.46
N LEU A 261 8.18 -19.34 15.23
CA LEU A 261 8.77 -20.67 15.41
C LEU A 261 9.86 -20.94 14.38
N LEU A 262 9.58 -20.64 13.11
CA LEU A 262 10.54 -20.81 12.02
C LEU A 262 11.82 -19.97 12.22
N GLN A 263 11.68 -18.73 12.68
CA GLN A 263 12.82 -17.86 13.03
C GLN A 263 13.70 -18.46 14.14
N LYS A 264 13.13 -19.31 15.01
CA LYS A 264 13.85 -20.03 16.07
C LYS A 264 14.38 -21.39 15.62
N GLY A 265 14.28 -21.72 14.32
CA GLY A 265 14.64 -23.03 13.78
C GLY A 265 13.69 -24.16 14.18
N ILE A 266 12.52 -23.82 14.73
CA ILE A 266 11.50 -24.79 15.16
C ILE A 266 10.48 -24.92 14.03
N LEU A 267 10.38 -26.12 13.46
CA LEU A 267 9.30 -26.44 12.53
C LEU A 267 7.97 -26.45 13.31
N PRO A 268 6.95 -25.69 12.89
CA PRO A 268 5.63 -25.74 13.51
C PRO A 268 5.12 -27.19 13.54
N GLU A 269 4.49 -27.59 14.66
CA GLU A 269 3.85 -28.91 14.73
C GLU A 269 2.83 -29.03 13.60
N LYS A 270 2.92 -30.12 12.83
CA LYS A 270 2.06 -30.39 11.67
C LYS A 270 0.57 -30.34 12.05
N ALA A 271 -0.07 -29.19 11.91
CA ALA A 271 -1.36 -29.19 11.24
C ALA A 271 -1.14 -29.69 9.80
N PRO A 272 -2.14 -30.27 9.11
CA PRO A 272 -1.96 -30.94 7.82
C PRO A 272 -1.63 -29.91 6.73
N PHE A 273 -0.42 -29.39 6.76
CA PHE A 273 0.12 -28.41 5.85
C PHE A 273 1.14 -29.07 4.91
N ALA A 274 0.92 -30.34 4.59
CA ALA A 274 1.79 -31.14 3.73
C ALA A 274 1.72 -30.74 2.24
N ASP A 275 0.94 -29.72 1.88
CA ASP A 275 0.81 -29.25 0.51
C ASP A 275 1.64 -27.98 0.28
N ARG A 276 2.36 -27.92 -0.86
CA ARG A 276 3.12 -26.75 -1.34
C ARG A 276 2.25 -25.48 -1.44
N ALA A 277 0.93 -25.63 -1.43
CA ALA A 277 -0.04 -24.53 -1.29
C ALA A 277 0.13 -23.70 0.01
N ASN A 278 0.86 -24.18 1.02
CA ASN A 278 0.88 -23.57 2.35
C ASN A 278 1.85 -22.40 2.55
N ILE A 279 2.98 -22.32 1.84
CA ILE A 279 3.84 -21.12 1.90
C ILE A 279 3.13 -19.94 1.21
N ASP A 280 2.52 -20.24 0.08
CA ASP A 280 1.60 -19.34 -0.60
C ASP A 280 0.44 -18.93 0.29
N THR A 281 -0.10 -19.87 1.07
CA THR A 281 -1.14 -19.57 2.05
C THR A 281 -0.59 -18.64 3.12
N LEU A 282 0.54 -18.93 3.77
CA LEU A 282 1.16 -18.07 4.78
C LEU A 282 1.38 -16.62 4.29
N LEU A 283 1.96 -16.40 3.10
CA LEU A 283 2.07 -15.05 2.52
C LEU A 283 0.70 -14.43 2.21
N ALA A 284 -0.27 -15.20 1.72
CA ALA A 284 -1.65 -14.74 1.52
C ALA A 284 -2.44 -14.54 2.83
N LEU A 285 -1.92 -15.03 3.97
CA LEU A 285 -2.47 -14.79 5.30
C LEU A 285 -1.84 -13.57 5.97
N LEU A 286 -0.59 -13.24 5.62
CA LEU A 286 0.12 -12.05 6.07
C LEU A 286 -0.23 -10.80 5.25
N VAL A 287 -0.68 -10.98 4.00
CA VAL A 287 -1.08 -9.90 3.09
C VAL A 287 -2.60 -9.90 2.95
N GLU A 288 -3.23 -8.72 3.01
CA GLU A 288 -4.65 -8.60 2.73
C GLU A 288 -4.98 -9.18 1.35
N PRO A 289 -6.01 -10.04 1.22
CA PRO A 289 -6.36 -10.60 -0.08
C PRO A 289 -6.74 -9.48 -1.07
N PRO A 290 -6.43 -9.64 -2.37
CA PRO A 290 -6.78 -8.66 -3.38
C PRO A 290 -8.29 -8.37 -3.40
N GLY A 291 -8.64 -7.10 -3.45
CA GLY A 291 -10.01 -6.63 -3.51
C GLY A 291 -10.62 -6.76 -4.90
N ALA A 292 -11.90 -6.41 -5.02
CA ALA A 292 -12.55 -6.35 -6.33
C ALA A 292 -11.99 -5.18 -7.17
N HIS A 293 -11.25 -5.51 -8.23
CA HIS A 293 -10.67 -4.52 -9.15
C HIS A 293 -11.75 -3.78 -9.98
N LYS A 294 -11.85 -2.46 -9.82
CA LYS A 294 -12.69 -1.53 -10.59
C LYS A 294 -11.90 -0.74 -11.63
N LEU A 295 -10.71 -0.24 -11.29
CA LEU A 295 -9.83 0.57 -12.15
C LEU A 295 -8.84 -0.32 -12.92
N MET A 296 -8.25 -1.31 -12.24
CA MET A 296 -7.20 -2.18 -12.77
C MET A 296 -7.76 -3.44 -13.41
N LYS A 297 -8.70 -3.28 -14.36
CA LYS A 297 -9.30 -4.42 -15.07
C LYS A 297 -8.29 -5.18 -15.93
N ALA A 298 -7.28 -4.50 -16.48
CA ALA A 298 -6.22 -5.09 -17.29
C ALA A 298 -4.85 -4.45 -16.98
N VAL A 299 -3.77 -5.17 -17.29
CA VAL A 299 -2.37 -4.69 -17.16
C VAL A 299 -2.16 -3.39 -17.95
N ASN A 300 -2.84 -3.24 -19.08
CA ASN A 300 -2.72 -2.07 -19.93
C ASN A 300 -3.44 -0.83 -19.39
N SER A 301 -4.15 -0.93 -18.26
CA SER A 301 -4.86 0.19 -17.63
C SER A 301 -3.92 1.19 -16.92
N VAL A 302 -2.74 0.75 -16.47
CA VAL A 302 -1.79 1.58 -15.68
C VAL A 302 -1.37 2.83 -16.46
N ARG A 303 -0.81 2.61 -17.65
CA ARG A 303 -0.19 3.64 -18.48
C ARG A 303 -1.14 4.80 -18.83
N PRO A 304 -2.36 4.55 -19.35
CA PRO A 304 -3.34 5.61 -19.56
C PRO A 304 -3.71 6.35 -18.27
N MET A 305 -3.84 5.65 -17.14
CA MET A 305 -4.17 6.31 -15.87
C MET A 305 -3.08 7.31 -15.47
N ILE A 306 -1.81 6.87 -15.49
CA ILE A 306 -0.66 7.74 -15.19
C ILE A 306 -0.62 8.95 -16.13
N ALA A 307 -0.74 8.71 -17.45
CA ALA A 307 -0.70 9.79 -18.43
C ALA A 307 -1.85 10.80 -18.26
N GLY A 308 -3.06 10.31 -17.94
CA GLY A 308 -4.20 11.17 -17.68
C GLY A 308 -4.05 11.99 -16.40
N LEU A 309 -3.56 11.39 -15.31
CA LEU A 309 -3.32 12.07 -14.03
C LEU A 309 -2.19 13.12 -14.18
N ARG A 310 -1.11 12.78 -14.87
CA ARG A 310 -0.03 13.72 -15.16
C ARG A 310 -0.50 14.90 -16.03
N ALA A 311 -1.34 14.63 -17.03
CA ALA A 311 -1.91 15.69 -17.86
C ALA A 311 -2.85 16.59 -17.05
N TRP A 312 -3.63 16.01 -16.12
CA TRP A 312 -4.45 16.75 -15.18
C TRP A 312 -3.61 17.70 -14.32
N ASP A 313 -2.52 17.23 -13.72
CA ASP A 313 -1.65 18.03 -12.85
C ASP A 313 -1.06 19.25 -13.60
N LEU A 314 -0.70 19.08 -14.88
CA LEU A 314 -0.23 20.20 -15.71
C LEU A 314 -1.34 21.23 -16.02
N ILE A 315 -2.59 20.77 -16.18
CA ILE A 315 -3.74 21.65 -16.41
C ILE A 315 -4.10 22.42 -15.15
N ASP A 316 -4.08 21.74 -14.00
CA ASP A 316 -4.25 22.34 -12.68
C ASP A 316 -3.19 23.43 -12.43
N GLY A 317 -1.96 23.20 -12.88
CA GLY A 317 -0.88 24.21 -12.91
C GLY A 317 -1.04 25.32 -13.97
N GLY A 318 -2.17 25.40 -14.66
CA GLY A 318 -2.50 26.47 -15.61
C GLY A 318 -2.18 26.21 -17.08
N MET A 319 -1.78 24.98 -17.47
CA MET A 319 -1.55 24.66 -18.88
C MET A 319 -2.85 24.37 -19.63
N VAL A 320 -2.92 24.77 -20.90
CA VAL A 320 -4.01 24.35 -21.80
C VAL A 320 -3.89 22.86 -22.12
N GLU A 321 -5.03 22.15 -22.17
CA GLU A 321 -5.09 20.69 -22.36
C GLU A 321 -4.20 20.17 -23.50
N SER A 322 -4.21 20.83 -24.66
CA SER A 322 -3.43 20.39 -25.82
C SER A 322 -1.93 20.48 -25.57
N LYS A 323 -1.47 21.51 -24.86
CA LYS A 323 -0.06 21.68 -24.47
C LYS A 323 0.33 20.69 -23.37
N ALA A 324 -0.53 20.51 -22.37
CA ALA A 324 -0.34 19.51 -21.32
C ALA A 324 -0.18 18.11 -21.93
N ALA A 325 -1.11 17.69 -22.79
CA ALA A 325 -1.06 16.39 -23.44
C ALA A 325 0.18 16.19 -24.32
N LYS A 326 0.63 17.25 -25.00
CA LYS A 326 1.88 17.20 -25.78
C LYS A 326 3.09 17.01 -24.85
N LYS A 327 3.17 17.81 -23.78
CA LYS A 327 4.25 17.73 -22.79
C LYS A 327 4.30 16.34 -22.14
N VAL A 328 3.17 15.79 -21.70
CA VAL A 328 3.10 14.43 -21.16
C VAL A 328 3.54 13.38 -22.17
N SER A 329 3.17 13.48 -23.45
CA SER A 329 3.64 12.53 -24.47
C SER A 329 5.14 12.61 -24.72
N GLU A 330 5.76 13.76 -24.46
CA GLU A 330 7.21 13.97 -24.59
C GLU A 330 7.98 13.50 -23.36
N GLU A 331 7.43 13.67 -22.15
CA GLU A 331 7.99 13.27 -20.86
C GLU A 331 7.85 11.76 -20.59
N LEU A 332 6.63 11.21 -20.70
CA LEU A 332 6.35 9.80 -20.37
C LEU A 332 6.76 8.85 -21.51
N ARG A 333 8.07 8.73 -21.70
CA ARG A 333 8.69 7.82 -22.67
C ARG A 333 8.94 6.46 -22.06
N GLY A 334 8.88 5.43 -22.90
CA GLY A 334 9.23 4.07 -22.51
C GLY A 334 10.74 3.88 -22.46
N ILE A 335 11.14 2.63 -22.25
CA ILE A 335 12.56 2.26 -22.19
C ILE A 335 13.30 2.71 -23.45
N ASN A 336 14.52 3.22 -23.25
CA ASN A 336 15.38 3.78 -24.29
C ASN A 336 14.73 4.97 -25.03
N GLY A 337 13.82 5.70 -24.37
CA GLY A 337 13.16 6.88 -24.94
C GLY A 337 12.09 6.56 -25.98
N ALA A 338 11.59 5.32 -26.02
CA ALA A 338 10.56 4.88 -26.96
C ALA A 338 9.25 5.66 -26.77
N GLU A 339 8.63 6.08 -27.87
CA GLU A 339 7.33 6.76 -27.81
C GLU A 339 6.24 5.76 -27.39
N VAL A 340 5.60 6.00 -26.24
CA VAL A 340 4.54 5.13 -25.70
C VAL A 340 3.15 5.70 -25.99
N PHE A 341 3.02 7.03 -25.94
CA PHE A 341 1.77 7.73 -26.16
C PHE A 341 1.93 8.77 -27.26
N SER A 342 0.94 8.83 -28.16
CA SER A 342 0.71 10.04 -28.95
C SER A 342 -0.09 11.05 -28.13
N GLN A 343 0.03 12.35 -28.46
CA GLN A 343 -0.75 13.42 -27.84
C GLN A 343 -2.26 13.11 -27.82
N ALA A 344 -2.80 12.55 -28.90
CA ALA A 344 -4.22 12.17 -28.98
C ALA A 344 -4.60 11.05 -27.99
N ARG A 345 -3.68 10.13 -27.67
CA ARG A 345 -3.91 9.10 -26.65
C ARG A 345 -3.90 9.69 -25.24
N VAL A 346 -2.98 10.61 -24.94
CA VAL A 346 -2.96 11.32 -23.66
C VAL A 346 -4.26 12.12 -23.46
N MET A 347 -4.71 12.86 -24.49
CA MET A 347 -5.98 13.59 -24.45
C MET A 347 -7.18 12.69 -24.15
N ARG A 348 -7.23 11.49 -24.74
CA ARG A 348 -8.30 10.52 -24.42
C ARG A 348 -8.20 10.01 -22.99
N ALA A 349 -7.00 9.71 -22.52
CA ALA A 349 -6.79 9.25 -21.15
C ALA A 349 -7.24 10.31 -20.12
N LEU A 350 -6.88 11.57 -20.36
CA LEU A 350 -7.36 12.70 -19.58
C LEU A 350 -8.89 12.80 -19.60
N LYS A 351 -9.50 12.97 -20.78
CA LYS A 351 -10.93 13.33 -20.91
C LYS A 351 -11.90 12.19 -20.65
N ASN A 352 -11.52 10.97 -21.01
CA ASN A 352 -12.44 9.83 -20.99
C ASN A 352 -12.21 8.89 -19.80
N VAL A 353 -11.08 9.05 -19.09
CA VAL A 353 -10.74 8.20 -17.93
C VAL A 353 -10.58 9.05 -16.69
N VAL A 354 -9.56 9.92 -16.64
CA VAL A 354 -9.17 10.57 -15.40
C VAL A 354 -10.15 11.66 -14.98
N GLN A 355 -10.48 12.60 -15.87
CA GLN A 355 -11.37 13.71 -15.55
C GLN A 355 -12.74 13.23 -15.03
N PRO A 356 -13.45 12.28 -15.69
CA PRO A 356 -14.71 11.76 -15.16
C PRO A 356 -14.55 11.08 -13.80
N LEU A 357 -13.46 10.33 -13.58
CA LEU A 357 -13.20 9.67 -12.30
C LEU A 357 -12.94 10.67 -11.19
N VAL A 358 -12.17 11.73 -11.44
CA VAL A 358 -11.93 12.82 -10.48
C VAL A 358 -13.23 13.55 -10.18
N GLU A 359 -13.96 13.99 -11.20
CA GLU A 359 -15.19 14.76 -11.03
C GLU A 359 -16.27 13.99 -10.28
N GLN A 360 -16.38 12.67 -10.51
CA GLN A 360 -17.39 11.80 -9.90
C GLN A 360 -16.91 11.08 -8.63
N TYR A 361 -15.66 11.28 -8.21
CA TYR A 361 -15.13 10.60 -7.03
C TYR A 361 -15.93 10.96 -5.78
N GLU A 362 -16.39 9.92 -5.09
CA GLU A 362 -16.94 9.97 -3.75
C GLU A 362 -16.31 8.83 -2.94
N PRO A 363 -16.02 9.02 -1.63
CA PRO A 363 -15.42 7.98 -0.79
C PRO A 363 -16.19 6.65 -0.81
N ASP A 364 -17.52 6.70 -0.94
CA ASP A 364 -18.38 5.51 -0.98
C ASP A 364 -18.13 4.61 -2.21
N LEU A 365 -17.46 5.12 -3.24
CA LEU A 365 -17.14 4.36 -4.46
C LEU A 365 -15.97 3.38 -4.25
N LEU A 366 -15.19 3.53 -3.18
CA LEU A 366 -14.02 2.70 -2.93
C LEU A 366 -14.40 1.21 -2.81
N PRO A 367 -13.65 0.29 -3.47
CA PRO A 367 -14.02 -1.12 -3.53
C PRO A 367 -13.90 -1.85 -2.19
N TRP A 368 -13.23 -1.27 -1.19
CA TRP A 368 -13.08 -1.84 0.16
C TRP A 368 -14.01 -1.20 1.22
N ASN A 369 -14.93 -0.32 0.79
CA ASN A 369 -15.98 0.21 1.66
C ASN A 369 -17.23 -0.70 1.76
N ILE A 370 -17.17 -1.89 1.15
CA ILE A 370 -18.25 -2.91 1.11
C ILE A 370 -18.42 -3.59 2.47
#